data_AF-A0A1H8EKI9-F1
#
_entry.id   AF-A0A1H8EKI9-F1
#
_cell.length_a   1.000
_cell.length_b   1.000
_cell.length_c   1.000
_cell.angle_alpha   90.00
_cell.angle_beta   90.00
_cell.angle_gamma   90.00
#
_symmetry.space_group_name_H-M   'P 1'
#
loop_
_entity.id
_entity.type
_entity.pdbx_description
1 polymer ?
#
loop_
_entity_poly.entity_id
_entity_poly.type
_entity_poly.pdbx_seq_one_letter_code
_entity_poly.pdbx_strand_id
1 'polypeptide(L)'
;MQYSFHEFIKQCRINANFSVDKAAFELNICRRTLNYYENGTVAVPDDVAYSMAILYKTPVIKYLWLKNSKCGNELPNIWGNNLSEKILSLAVNLKISNDCLHELMTIGLDGEISIEEKPKYNKIISKLRLLSKDILLLRFLPNKKAEPLNKQSS
;
A
#
# COMPACT_ATOMS: atom_id res chain seq x y z
N MET A 1 -7.62 -9.11 -9.02
CA MET A 1 -8.93 -8.48 -8.77
C MET A 1 -8.66 -7.20 -7.99
N GLN A 2 -8.90 -6.05 -8.59
CA GLN A 2 -8.71 -4.74 -7.95
C GLN A 2 -9.96 -4.46 -7.12
N TYR A 3 -9.87 -4.61 -5.80
CA TYR A 3 -10.98 -4.28 -4.90
C TYR A 3 -11.17 -2.77 -4.88
N SER A 4 -12.42 -2.31 -4.83
CA SER A 4 -12.71 -0.93 -4.46
C SER A 4 -12.27 -0.68 -3.01
N PHE A 5 -12.04 0.58 -2.62
CA PHE A 5 -11.66 0.91 -1.25
C PHE A 5 -12.71 0.44 -0.22
N HIS A 6 -14.01 0.58 -0.55
CA HIS A 6 -15.11 0.20 0.34
C HIS A 6 -15.23 -1.33 0.51
N GLU A 7 -15.01 -2.11 -0.55
CA GLU A 7 -14.94 -3.57 -0.46
C GLU A 7 -13.75 -4.00 0.39
N PHE A 8 -12.60 -3.34 0.22
CA PHE A 8 -11.39 -3.66 0.95
C PHE A 8 -11.56 -3.44 2.47
N ILE A 9 -12.06 -2.28 2.91
CA ILE A 9 -12.26 -2.00 4.35
C ILE A 9 -13.27 -2.98 4.98
N LYS A 10 -14.30 -3.40 4.23
CA LYS A 10 -15.26 -4.43 4.66
C LYS A 10 -14.57 -5.78 4.88
N GLN A 11 -13.72 -6.20 3.93
CA GLN A 11 -12.93 -7.43 4.09
C GLN A 11 -11.96 -7.33 5.27
N CYS A 12 -11.33 -6.18 5.48
CA CYS A 12 -10.45 -5.97 6.64
C CYS A 12 -11.19 -6.12 7.96
N ARG A 13 -12.40 -5.57 8.08
CA ARG A 13 -13.24 -5.75 9.27
C ARG A 13 -13.55 -7.23 9.53
N ILE A 14 -13.94 -7.95 8.48
CA ILE A 14 -14.26 -9.38 8.56
C ILE A 14 -13.02 -10.19 8.98
N ASN A 15 -11.87 -9.94 8.34
CA ASN A 15 -10.60 -10.61 8.68
C ASN A 15 -10.12 -10.30 10.11
N ALA A 16 -10.48 -9.13 10.63
CA ALA A 16 -10.22 -8.76 12.02
C ALA A 16 -11.26 -9.30 13.02
N ASN A 17 -12.22 -10.13 12.56
CA ASN A 17 -13.28 -10.75 13.36
C ASN A 17 -14.21 -9.75 14.08
N PHE A 18 -14.47 -8.59 13.45
CA PHE A 18 -15.43 -7.62 13.98
C PHE A 18 -16.79 -7.74 13.28
N SER A 19 -17.86 -7.82 14.07
CA SER A 19 -19.21 -7.56 13.56
C SER A 19 -19.38 -6.09 13.19
N VAL A 20 -20.38 -5.77 12.38
CA VAL A 20 -20.68 -4.37 12.02
C VAL A 20 -21.00 -3.56 13.27
N ASP A 21 -21.78 -4.10 14.20
CA ASP A 21 -22.16 -3.41 15.44
C ASP A 21 -20.94 -3.12 16.32
N LYS A 22 -20.07 -4.12 16.50
CA LYS A 22 -18.87 -3.96 17.33
C LYS A 22 -17.89 -2.96 16.69
N ALA A 23 -17.65 -3.05 15.39
CA ALA A 23 -16.78 -2.10 14.70
C ALA A 23 -17.33 -0.68 14.76
N ALA A 24 -18.63 -0.49 14.55
CA ALA A 24 -19.25 0.83 14.61
C ALA A 24 -19.13 1.45 16.01
N PHE A 25 -19.34 0.65 17.06
CA PHE A 25 -19.15 1.09 18.44
C PHE A 25 -17.72 1.54 18.72
N GLU A 26 -16.73 0.71 18.38
CA GLU A 26 -15.30 1.03 18.60
C GLU A 26 -14.81 2.21 17.76
N LEU A 27 -15.40 2.42 16.59
CA LEU A 27 -15.12 3.58 15.72
C LEU A 27 -15.89 4.84 16.12
N ASN A 28 -16.75 4.76 17.15
CA ASN A 28 -17.63 5.85 17.60
C ASN A 28 -18.51 6.41 16.47
N ILE A 29 -19.09 5.53 15.65
CA ILE A 29 -20.01 5.88 14.56
C ILE A 29 -21.27 5.02 14.61
N CYS A 30 -22.35 5.47 13.97
CA CYS A 30 -23.56 4.67 13.85
C CYS A 30 -23.35 3.46 12.94
N ARG A 31 -23.98 2.32 13.27
CA ARG A 31 -23.99 1.09 12.44
C ARG A 31 -24.36 1.38 10.97
N ARG A 32 -25.35 2.25 10.77
CA ARG A 32 -25.82 2.66 9.43
C ARG A 32 -24.72 3.41 8.65
N THR A 33 -23.97 4.27 9.33
CA THR A 33 -22.84 5.01 8.74
C THR A 33 -21.73 4.05 8.30
N LEU A 34 -21.37 3.09 9.13
CA LEU A 34 -20.38 2.06 8.75
C LEU A 34 -20.84 1.26 7.52
N ASN A 35 -22.12 0.87 7.45
CA ASN A 35 -22.66 0.20 6.27
C ASN A 35 -22.59 1.08 5.00
N TYR A 36 -22.83 2.38 5.11
CA TYR A 36 -22.69 3.30 3.96
C TYR A 36 -21.26 3.41 3.47
N TYR A 37 -20.28 3.42 4.38
CA TYR A 37 -18.86 3.37 4.04
C TYR A 37 -18.49 2.07 3.34
N GLU A 38 -18.90 0.92 3.88
CA GLU A 38 -18.56 -0.40 3.34
C GLU A 38 -19.27 -0.73 2.02
N ASN A 39 -20.41 -0.09 1.74
CA ASN A 39 -21.12 -0.21 0.47
C ASN A 39 -20.75 0.88 -0.54
N GLY A 40 -19.86 1.81 -0.18
CA GLY A 40 -19.45 2.91 -1.06
C GLY A 40 -20.53 3.97 -1.32
N THR A 41 -21.60 4.00 -0.50
CA THR A 41 -22.67 5.00 -0.61
C THR A 41 -22.20 6.38 -0.19
N VAL A 42 -21.31 6.45 0.80
CA VAL A 42 -20.72 7.70 1.31
C VAL A 42 -19.21 7.51 1.38
N ALA A 43 -18.45 8.57 1.06
CA ALA A 43 -17.00 8.56 1.18
C ALA A 43 -16.58 8.50 2.66
N VAL A 44 -15.51 7.76 2.96
CA VAL A 44 -14.98 7.62 4.32
C VAL A 44 -14.13 8.84 4.68
N PRO A 45 -14.44 9.57 5.76
CA PRO A 45 -13.58 10.63 6.30
C PRO A 45 -12.17 10.12 6.68
N ASP A 46 -11.18 11.01 6.70
CA ASP A 46 -9.77 10.66 6.98
C ASP A 46 -9.57 10.08 8.38
N ASP A 47 -10.15 10.72 9.39
CA ASP A 47 -10.12 10.32 10.80
C ASP A 47 -10.75 8.92 11.01
N VAL A 48 -11.84 8.64 10.30
CA VAL A 48 -12.49 7.32 10.33
C VAL A 48 -11.62 6.28 9.63
N ALA A 49 -11.03 6.58 8.46
CA ALA A 49 -10.15 5.65 7.75
C ALA A 49 -8.88 5.34 8.56
N TYR A 50 -8.32 6.34 9.24
CA TYR A 50 -7.22 6.16 10.19
C TYR A 50 -7.63 5.22 11.33
N SER A 51 -8.79 5.45 11.94
CA SER A 51 -9.31 4.65 13.05
C SER A 51 -9.59 3.21 12.63
N MET A 52 -10.16 3.00 11.44
CA MET A 52 -10.35 1.67 10.82
C MET A 52 -9.02 0.92 10.66
N ALA A 53 -7.97 1.61 10.21
CA ALA A 53 -6.66 0.99 10.03
C ALA A 53 -6.05 0.50 11.36
N ILE A 54 -6.26 1.24 12.45
CA ILE A 54 -5.82 0.85 13.80
C ILE A 54 -6.67 -0.30 14.32
N LEU A 55 -8.00 -0.16 14.30
CA LEU A 55 -8.94 -1.14 14.84
C LEU A 55 -8.82 -2.50 14.14
N TYR A 56 -8.74 -2.50 12.80
CA TYR A 56 -8.62 -3.71 12.01
C TYR A 56 -7.17 -4.21 11.90
N LYS A 57 -6.22 -3.57 12.60
CA LYS A 57 -4.78 -3.88 12.56
C LYS A 57 -4.22 -4.01 11.13
N THR A 58 -4.75 -3.20 10.22
CA THR A 58 -4.48 -3.30 8.78
C THR A 58 -3.91 -1.98 8.27
N PRO A 59 -2.59 -1.75 8.38
CA PRO A 59 -1.97 -0.46 8.08
C PRO A 59 -2.08 -0.05 6.61
N VAL A 60 -2.27 -1.01 5.70
CA VAL A 60 -2.45 -0.75 4.27
C VAL A 60 -3.71 0.08 3.97
N ILE A 61 -4.72 0.08 4.86
CA ILE A 61 -5.90 0.95 4.73
C ILE A 61 -5.48 2.43 4.61
N LYS A 62 -4.51 2.88 5.42
CA LYS A 62 -4.02 4.27 5.39
C LYS A 62 -3.42 4.63 4.04
N TYR A 63 -2.59 3.73 3.51
CA TYR A 63 -1.95 3.93 2.21
C TYR A 63 -2.98 4.02 1.08
N LEU A 64 -3.97 3.14 1.10
CA LEU A 64 -5.01 3.10 0.07
C LEU A 64 -5.95 4.30 0.14
N TRP A 65 -6.30 4.74 1.35
CA TRP A 65 -7.06 5.95 1.55
C TRP A 65 -6.30 7.16 1.00
N LEU A 66 -5.01 7.32 1.36
CA LEU A 66 -4.17 8.40 0.87
C LEU A 66 -4.03 8.35 -0.65
N LYS A 67 -3.81 7.17 -1.23
CA LYS A 67 -3.71 6.94 -2.68
C LYS A 67 -4.94 7.44 -3.44
N ASN A 68 -6.13 7.35 -2.83
CA ASN A 68 -7.40 7.81 -3.40
C ASN A 68 -7.68 9.30 -3.15
N SER A 69 -6.88 9.97 -2.31
CA SER A 69 -6.98 11.41 -2.11
C SER A 69 -6.36 12.18 -3.28
N LYS A 70 -6.71 13.47 -3.41
CA LYS A 70 -6.13 14.37 -4.42
C LYS A 70 -4.60 14.45 -4.33
N CYS A 71 -4.05 14.38 -3.12
CA CYS A 71 -2.60 14.48 -2.89
C CYS A 71 -1.85 13.17 -3.15
N GLY A 72 -2.53 12.01 -3.11
CA GLY A 72 -1.89 10.70 -3.23
C GLY A 72 -1.93 10.08 -4.62
N ASN A 73 -2.46 10.77 -5.64
CA ASN A 73 -2.61 10.21 -6.98
C ASN A 73 -1.26 9.79 -7.62
N GLU A 74 -0.14 10.36 -7.17
CA GLU A 74 1.21 10.01 -7.65
C GLU A 74 1.83 8.80 -6.91
N LEU A 75 1.24 8.33 -5.81
CA LEU A 75 1.79 7.21 -5.04
C LEU A 75 1.77 5.90 -5.86
N PRO A 76 2.73 4.97 -5.69
CA PRO A 76 2.74 3.74 -6.45
C PRO A 76 1.49 2.87 -6.26
N ASN A 77 1.01 2.19 -7.30
CA ASN A 77 -0.03 1.18 -7.13
C ASN A 77 0.56 -0.05 -6.40
N ILE A 78 -0.14 -0.53 -5.37
CA ILE A 78 0.32 -1.65 -4.54
C ILE A 78 -0.34 -3.01 -4.83
N TRP A 79 -1.37 -3.03 -5.67
CA TRP A 79 -2.05 -4.25 -6.11
C TRP A 79 -1.44 -4.81 -7.40
N GLY A 80 -1.44 -6.14 -7.57
CA GLY A 80 -1.33 -6.72 -8.92
C GLY A 80 -0.50 -8.00 -9.08
N ASN A 81 0.50 -8.26 -8.23
CA ASN A 81 1.49 -9.30 -8.53
C ASN A 81 1.54 -10.39 -7.45
N ASN A 82 1.94 -11.61 -7.84
CA ASN A 82 2.23 -12.67 -6.88
C ASN A 82 3.56 -12.42 -6.15
N LEU A 83 3.84 -13.19 -5.09
CA LEU A 83 5.04 -13.03 -4.27
C LEU A 83 6.33 -13.16 -5.11
N SER A 84 6.40 -14.18 -5.96
CA SER A 84 7.58 -14.49 -6.77
C SER A 84 7.92 -13.36 -7.73
N GLU A 85 6.91 -12.79 -8.41
CA GLU A 85 7.08 -11.63 -9.29
C GLU A 85 7.61 -10.40 -8.54
N LYS A 86 7.12 -10.14 -7.32
CA LYS A 86 7.58 -9.01 -6.50
C LYS A 86 9.04 -9.20 -6.06
N ILE A 87 9.42 -10.42 -5.68
CA ILE A 87 10.81 -10.74 -5.30
C ILE A 87 11.74 -10.57 -6.50
N LEU A 88 11.34 -11.07 -7.68
CA LEU A 88 12.13 -10.93 -8.90
C LEU A 88 12.28 -9.47 -9.31
N SER A 89 11.18 -8.70 -9.28
CA SER A 89 11.21 -7.26 -9.56
C SER A 89 12.17 -6.53 -8.60
N LEU A 90 12.11 -6.84 -7.30
CA LEU A 90 13.00 -6.26 -6.30
C LEU A 90 14.47 -6.56 -6.65
N ALA A 91 14.80 -7.81 -6.96
CA ALA A 91 16.17 -8.22 -7.29
C ALA A 91 16.70 -7.47 -8.52
N VAL A 92 15.88 -7.33 -9.56
CA VAL A 92 16.22 -6.55 -10.77
C VAL A 92 16.43 -5.07 -10.43
N ASN A 93 15.52 -4.46 -9.67
CA ASN A 93 15.59 -3.04 -9.31
C ASN A 93 16.74 -2.73 -8.34
N LEU A 94 17.13 -3.66 -7.47
CA LEU A 94 18.33 -3.55 -6.65
C LEU A 94 19.60 -3.47 -7.51
N LYS A 95 19.73 -4.35 -8.51
CA LYS A 95 20.86 -4.32 -9.44
C LYS A 95 20.91 -3.00 -10.22
N ILE A 96 19.79 -2.58 -10.80
CA ILE A 96 19.69 -1.30 -11.52
C ILE A 96 20.08 -0.13 -10.61
N SER A 97 19.65 -0.15 -9.35
CA SER A 97 19.97 0.91 -8.38
C SER A 97 21.47 0.97 -8.07
N ASN A 98 22.10 -0.20 -7.92
CA ASN A 98 23.55 -0.29 -7.75
C ASN A 98 24.30 0.27 -8.97
N ASP A 99 23.85 -0.07 -10.19
CA ASP A 99 24.47 0.40 -11.43
C ASP A 99 24.35 1.93 -11.59
N CYS A 100 23.25 2.52 -11.13
CA CYS A 100 23.04 3.98 -11.19
C CYS A 100 23.76 4.75 -10.08
N LEU A 101 24.23 4.08 -9.03
CA LEU A 101 24.83 4.74 -7.86
C LEU A 101 26.07 5.54 -8.24
N HIS A 102 26.93 4.98 -9.10
CA HIS A 102 28.13 5.67 -9.57
C HIS A 102 27.78 6.97 -10.31
N GLU A 103 26.81 6.93 -11.22
CA GLU A 103 26.37 8.12 -11.94
C GLU A 103 25.76 9.17 -11.02
N LEU A 104 25.02 8.75 -9.99
CA LEU A 104 24.45 9.66 -8.99
C LEU A 104 25.55 10.33 -8.16
N MET A 105 26.60 9.59 -7.79
CA MET A 105 27.76 10.14 -7.09
C MET A 105 28.52 11.15 -7.95
N THR A 106 28.63 10.90 -9.27
CA THR A 106 29.25 11.87 -10.19
C THR A 106 28.44 13.16 -10.28
N ILE A 107 27.12 13.07 -10.42
CA ILE A 107 26.23 14.24 -10.49
C ILE A 107 26.25 15.04 -9.17
N GLY A 108 26.32 14.36 -8.03
CA GLY A 108 26.27 15.03 -6.72
C GLY A 108 27.62 15.49 -6.17
N LEU A 109 28.71 15.40 -6.95
CA LEU A 109 30.07 15.60 -6.45
C LEU A 109 30.35 17.04 -6.00
N ASP A 110 29.74 18.00 -6.68
CA ASP A 110 29.82 19.44 -6.37
C ASP A 110 28.66 19.93 -5.47
N GLY A 111 27.74 19.04 -5.10
CA GLY A 111 26.60 19.33 -4.25
C GLY A 111 25.42 20.04 -4.94
N GLU A 112 25.52 20.31 -6.25
CA GLU A 112 24.48 20.99 -7.03
C GLU A 112 24.06 20.12 -8.22
N ILE A 113 22.84 20.30 -8.73
CA ILE A 113 22.39 19.61 -9.95
C ILE A 113 22.27 20.66 -11.04
N SER A 114 23.22 20.64 -11.98
CA SER A 114 23.20 21.58 -13.11
C SER A 114 22.01 21.35 -14.05
N ILE A 115 21.75 22.31 -14.94
CA ILE A 115 20.65 22.23 -15.92
C ILE A 115 20.89 21.07 -16.88
N GLU A 116 22.15 20.82 -17.24
CA GLU A 116 22.60 19.76 -18.14
C GLU A 116 22.47 18.37 -17.50
N GLU A 117 22.68 18.27 -16.19
CA GLU A 117 22.59 17.01 -15.45
C GLU A 117 21.17 16.64 -15.05
N LYS A 118 20.28 17.62 -14.90
CA LYS A 118 18.89 17.43 -14.47
C LYS A 118 18.13 16.35 -15.25
N PRO A 119 18.22 16.24 -16.59
CA PRO A 119 17.60 15.14 -17.33
C PRO A 119 18.15 13.76 -16.92
N LYS A 120 19.47 13.64 -16.74
CA LYS A 120 20.13 12.40 -16.33
C LYS A 120 19.74 12.03 -14.89
N TYR A 121 19.77 13.02 -13.98
CA TYR A 121 19.32 12.88 -12.60
C TYR A 121 17.88 12.38 -12.51
N ASN A 122 16.95 13.01 -13.23
CA ASN A 122 15.54 12.60 -13.24
C ASN A 122 15.34 11.15 -13.73
N LYS A 123 16.15 10.70 -14.70
CA LYS A 123 16.14 9.33 -15.19
C LYS A 123 16.66 8.33 -14.15
N ILE A 124 17.64 8.72 -13.33
CA ILE A 124 18.11 7.90 -12.20
C ILE A 124 17.03 7.82 -11.13
N ILE A 125 16.45 8.95 -10.73
CA ILE A 125 15.38 8.99 -9.73
C ILE A 125 14.16 8.17 -10.16
N SER A 126 13.78 8.20 -11.44
CA SER A 126 12.65 7.38 -11.93
C SER A 126 12.92 5.88 -11.80
N LYS A 127 14.17 5.43 -12.01
CA LYS A 127 14.58 4.04 -11.75
C LYS A 127 14.55 3.71 -10.26
N LEU A 128 15.11 4.56 -9.41
CA LEU A 128 15.13 4.35 -7.95
C LEU A 128 13.71 4.33 -7.34
N ARG A 129 12.75 5.06 -7.93
CA ARG A 129 11.33 4.99 -7.55
C ARG A 129 10.74 3.59 -7.73
N LEU A 130 11.21 2.80 -8.69
CA LEU A 130 10.76 1.41 -8.87
C LEU A 130 11.19 0.52 -7.70
N LEU A 131 12.41 0.70 -7.18
CA LEU A 131 12.88 0.00 -5.98
C LEU A 131 12.01 0.35 -4.76
N SER A 132 11.72 1.64 -4.56
CA SER A 132 10.83 2.09 -3.49
C SER A 132 9.42 1.48 -3.59
N LYS A 133 8.87 1.41 -4.80
CA LYS A 133 7.61 0.71 -5.08
C LYS A 133 7.69 -0.76 -4.66
N ASP A 134 8.73 -1.50 -5.03
CA ASP A 134 8.84 -2.92 -4.71
C ASP A 134 8.95 -3.18 -3.20
N ILE A 135 9.71 -2.34 -2.48
CA ILE A 135 9.78 -2.42 -1.01
C ILE A 135 8.39 -2.21 -0.39
N LEU A 136 7.65 -1.22 -0.88
CA LEU A 136 6.29 -0.94 -0.43
C LEU A 136 5.32 -2.10 -0.75
N LEU A 137 5.45 -2.71 -1.92
CA LEU A 137 4.69 -3.89 -2.32
C LEU A 137 4.92 -5.06 -1.36
N LEU A 138 6.17 -5.29 -0.97
CA LEU A 138 6.54 -6.36 -0.05
C LEU A 138 6.02 -6.10 1.37
N ARG A 139 6.08 -4.85 1.83
CA ARG A 139 5.55 -4.44 3.15
C ARG A 139 4.06 -4.78 3.32
N PHE A 140 3.27 -4.66 2.25
CA PHE A 140 1.82 -4.87 2.29
C PHE A 140 1.38 -6.20 1.69
N LEU A 141 2.29 -7.15 1.53
CA LEU A 141 1.94 -8.49 1.10
C LEU A 141 0.97 -9.14 2.11
N PRO A 142 -0.16 -9.69 1.64
CA PRO A 142 -0.98 -10.52 2.51
C PRO A 142 -0.20 -11.79 2.87
N ASN A 143 -0.04 -12.05 4.18
CA ASN A 143 0.51 -13.31 4.67
C ASN A 143 -0.47 -14.46 4.38
N LYS A 144 -0.39 -15.03 3.18
CA LYS A 144 -1.05 -16.31 2.85
C LYS A 144 -0.06 -17.46 3.01
N LYS A 145 0.42 -17.71 4.24
CA LYS A 145 0.83 -19.09 4.56
C LYS A 145 -0.47 -19.80 4.93
N ALA A 146 -0.84 -20.77 4.10
CA ALA A 146 -2.04 -21.58 4.22
C ALA A 146 -2.25 -22.03 5.67
N GLU A 147 -3.46 -21.86 6.20
CA GLU A 147 -3.93 -22.72 7.28
C GLU A 147 -3.74 -24.16 6.81
N PRO A 148 -3.05 -25.03 7.57
CA PRO A 148 -3.21 -26.45 7.33
C PRO A 148 -4.69 -26.74 7.54
N LEU A 149 -5.33 -27.29 6.51
CA LEU A 149 -6.61 -28.00 6.64
C LEU A 149 -6.41 -29.07 7.70
N ASN A 150 -6.62 -28.72 8.97
CA ASN A 150 -6.66 -29.70 10.03
C ASN A 150 -7.94 -30.49 9.78
N LYS A 151 -7.71 -31.71 9.32
CA LYS A 151 -8.70 -32.74 9.04
C LYS A 151 -9.73 -32.75 10.16
N GLN A 152 -11.00 -32.75 9.76
CA GLN A 152 -12.08 -33.29 10.56
C GLN A 152 -11.62 -34.62 11.16
N SER A 153 -11.48 -34.69 12.48
CA SER A 153 -11.31 -35.90 13.27
C SER A 153 -11.61 -35.56 14.71
N SER A 154 -12.90 -35.65 15.07
CA SER A 154 -13.48 -36.29 16.27
C SER A 154 -14.89 -35.77 16.50
#